data_AF-B0NK44-F1
#
_entry.id   AF-B0NK44-F1
#
_cell.length_a   1.000
_cell.length_b   1.000
_cell.length_c   1.000
_cell.angle_alpha   90.00
_cell.angle_beta   90.00
_cell.angle_gamma   90.00
#
_symmetry.space_group_name_H-M   'P 1'
#
loop_
_entity.id
_entity.type
_entity.pdbx_description
1 polymer ?
#
loop_
_entity_poly.entity_id
_entity_poly.type
_entity_poly.pdbx_seq_one_letter_code
_entity_poly.pdbx_strand_id
1 'polypeptide(L)'
;MHLKKLEQDFSVCKVEDLSKVNLDSEFCFIGKTDEERSVVCVTTDIPCNVVEREDGWKAFRIEGTNTDYILTKSDNYDRAIEVLEQAGYQFI
;
A
#
# COMPACT_ATOMS: atom_id res chain seq x y z
N MET A 1 3.53 13.44 15.16
CA MET A 1 2.56 12.43 14.68
C MET A 1 3.32 11.14 14.46
N HIS A 2 2.80 10.00 14.90
CA HIS A 2 3.52 8.74 14.76
C HIS A 2 3.13 8.00 13.49
N LEU A 3 4.10 7.32 12.89
CA LEU A 3 3.92 6.44 11.75
C LEU A 3 4.27 5.02 12.17
N LYS A 4 3.35 4.08 11.93
CA LYS A 4 3.60 2.66 12.09
C LYS A 4 4.13 2.08 10.79
N LYS A 5 5.26 1.37 10.85
CA LYS A 5 5.79 0.60 9.72
C LYS A 5 4.92 -0.63 9.48
N LEU A 6 4.58 -0.88 8.21
CA LEU A 6 3.95 -2.13 7.81
C LEU A 6 5.04 -3.04 7.25
N GLU A 7 5.23 -4.19 7.89
CA GLU A 7 6.32 -5.13 7.57
C GLU A 7 6.11 -5.84 6.24
N GLN A 8 4.86 -5.94 5.80
CA GLN A 8 4.47 -6.58 4.55
C GLN A 8 5.07 -5.86 3.33
N ASP A 9 5.26 -6.61 2.25
CA ASP A 9 5.46 -6.05 0.91
C ASP A 9 4.11 -5.87 0.22
N PHE A 10 4.01 -4.80 -0.56
CA PHE A 10 2.79 -4.45 -1.26
C PHE A 10 2.98 -4.44 -2.77
N SER A 11 1.87 -4.65 -3.46
CA SER A 11 1.76 -4.52 -4.90
C SER A 11 0.59 -3.60 -5.24
N VAL A 12 0.79 -2.79 -6.28
CA VAL A 12 -0.26 -1.98 -6.89
C VAL A 12 -0.67 -2.72 -8.17
N CYS A 13 -1.94 -3.10 -8.27
CA CYS A 13 -2.44 -3.89 -9.38
C CYS A 13 -3.66 -3.23 -10.01
N LYS A 14 -3.76 -3.30 -11.33
CA LYS A 14 -5.00 -3.10 -12.07
C LYS A 14 -5.65 -4.46 -12.31
N VAL A 15 -6.93 -4.58 -12.04
CA VAL A 15 -7.68 -5.84 -12.18
C VAL A 15 -8.82 -5.69 -13.18
N GLU A 16 -9.22 -6.78 -13.81
CA GLU A 16 -10.39 -6.80 -14.70
C GLU A 16 -11.66 -6.36 -13.95
N ASP A 17 -11.86 -6.96 -12.78
CA ASP A 17 -12.92 -6.65 -11.84
C ASP A 17 -12.51 -7.00 -10.40
N LEU A 18 -13.33 -6.61 -9.42
CA LEU A 18 -13.03 -6.80 -8.00
C LEU A 18 -13.43 -8.19 -7.46
N SER A 19 -13.96 -9.10 -8.29
CA SER A 19 -14.51 -10.39 -7.83
C SER A 19 -13.47 -11.36 -7.26
N LYS A 20 -12.20 -11.16 -7.59
CA LYS A 20 -11.07 -11.96 -7.10
C LYS A 20 -10.21 -11.23 -6.07
N VAL A 21 -10.59 -10.01 -5.69
CA VAL A 21 -9.90 -9.25 -4.64
C VAL A 21 -10.34 -9.78 -3.29
N ASN A 22 -9.37 -10.16 -2.45
CA ASN A 22 -9.63 -10.57 -1.07
C ASN A 22 -9.91 -9.34 -0.20
N LEU A 23 -11.19 -9.02 0.01
CA LEU A 23 -11.61 -7.89 0.84
C LEU A 23 -11.46 -8.15 2.35
N ASP A 24 -11.28 -9.41 2.74
CA ASP A 24 -11.06 -9.82 4.13
C ASP A 24 -9.56 -9.86 4.50
N SER A 25 -8.69 -9.46 3.57
CA SER A 25 -7.24 -9.35 3.80
C SER A 25 -6.93 -8.32 4.90
N GLU A 26 -5.81 -8.49 5.59
CA GLU A 26 -5.34 -7.56 6.62
C GLU A 26 -5.16 -6.14 6.06
N PHE A 27 -4.85 -6.03 4.76
CA PHE A 27 -4.70 -4.77 4.05
C PHE A 27 -5.21 -4.87 2.62
N CYS A 28 -6.14 -3.99 2.27
CA CYS A 28 -6.59 -3.80 0.89
C CYS A 28 -7.09 -2.37 0.70
N PHE A 29 -6.59 -1.68 -0.33
CA PHE A 29 -7.12 -0.39 -0.78
C PHE A 29 -7.59 -0.49 -2.21
N ILE A 30 -8.82 -0.08 -2.49
CA ILE A 30 -9.41 -0.15 -3.82
C ILE A 30 -9.70 1.26 -4.33
N GLY A 31 -9.11 1.58 -5.47
CA GLY A 31 -9.43 2.73 -6.29
C GLY A 31 -10.26 2.30 -7.49
N LYS A 32 -11.30 3.06 -7.82
CA LYS A 32 -12.07 2.86 -9.05
C LYS A 32 -12.26 4.21 -9.73
N THR A 33 -11.94 4.27 -11.00
CA THR A 33 -12.30 5.37 -11.90
C THR A 33 -13.25 4.84 -12.98
N ASP A 34 -13.58 5.69 -13.96
CA ASP A 34 -14.23 5.29 -15.20
C ASP A 34 -13.27 4.56 -16.16
N GLU A 35 -11.95 4.66 -15.94
CA GLU A 35 -10.91 4.04 -16.76
C GLU A 35 -10.42 2.69 -16.19
N GLU A 36 -10.37 2.53 -14.87
CA GLU A 36 -9.75 1.36 -14.25
C GLU A 36 -10.29 0.97 -12.87
N ARG A 37 -9.86 -0.22 -12.42
CA ARG A 37 -10.01 -0.73 -11.07
C ARG A 37 -8.62 -1.10 -10.56
N SER A 38 -8.19 -0.37 -9.55
CA SER A 38 -6.85 -0.50 -8.98
C SER A 38 -6.94 -0.98 -7.54
N VAL A 39 -6.08 -1.91 -7.17
CA VAL A 39 -5.99 -2.48 -5.83
C VAL A 39 -4.56 -2.38 -5.34
N VAL A 40 -4.39 -1.88 -4.12
CA VAL A 40 -3.15 -2.03 -3.36
C VAL A 40 -3.38 -3.18 -2.38
N CYS A 41 -2.57 -4.22 -2.48
CA CYS A 41 -2.70 -5.44 -1.69
C CYS A 41 -1.32 -5.94 -1.23
N VAL A 42 -1.32 -6.84 -0.25
CA VAL A 42 -0.10 -7.56 0.15
C VAL A 42 0.38 -8.41 -1.03
N THR A 43 1.67 -8.41 -1.34
CA THR A 43 2.23 -9.08 -2.53
C THR A 43 1.95 -10.59 -2.57
N THR A 44 1.70 -11.22 -1.42
CA THR A 44 1.34 -12.64 -1.32
C THR A 44 -0.16 -12.92 -1.52
N ASP A 45 -1.00 -11.89 -1.61
CA ASP A 45 -2.47 -11.97 -1.71
C ASP A 45 -2.99 -11.33 -3.01
N ILE A 46 -2.17 -11.37 -4.05
CA ILE A 46 -2.47 -10.75 -5.34
C ILE A 46 -3.61 -11.51 -6.04
N PRO A 47 -4.62 -10.80 -6.56
CA PRO A 47 -5.72 -11.42 -7.31
C PRO A 47 -5.22 -12.16 -8.56
N CYS A 48 -5.90 -13.25 -8.95
CA CYS A 48 -5.53 -14.00 -10.15
C CYS A 48 -5.95 -13.34 -11.48
N ASN A 49 -6.77 -12.29 -11.43
CA ASN A 49 -7.29 -11.55 -12.59
C ASN A 49 -6.63 -10.17 -12.77
N VAL A 50 -5.34 -10.07 -12.43
CA VAL A 50 -4.55 -8.86 -12.59
C VAL A 50 -4.16 -8.65 -14.06
N VAL A 51 -4.42 -7.45 -14.56
CA VAL A 51 -4.10 -7.00 -15.93
C VAL A 51 -2.74 -6.30 -15.96
N GLU A 52 -2.46 -5.46 -14.96
CA GLU A 52 -1.19 -4.76 -14.79
C GLU A 52 -0.77 -4.82 -13.32
N ARG A 53 0.53 -4.99 -13.06
CA ARG A 53 1.06 -5.21 -11.72
C ARG A 53 2.36 -4.46 -11.54
N GLU A 54 2.51 -3.82 -10.40
CA GLU A 54 3.76 -3.25 -9.96
C GLU A 54 4.07 -3.64 -8.52
N ASP A 55 5.21 -4.29 -8.33
CA ASP A 55 5.71 -4.74 -7.03
C ASP A 55 6.72 -3.75 -6.42
N GLY A 56 7.26 -4.12 -5.26
CA GLY A 56 8.32 -3.35 -4.62
C GLY A 56 7.78 -2.10 -3.97
N TRP A 57 6.66 -2.21 -3.26
CA TRP A 57 6.10 -1.16 -2.44
C TRP A 57 6.18 -1.52 -0.95
N LYS A 58 6.48 -0.49 -0.14
CA LYS A 58 6.37 -0.49 1.31
C LYS A 58 5.33 0.55 1.74
N ALA A 59 4.78 0.39 2.93
CA ALA A 59 3.77 1.29 3.44
C ALA A 59 3.97 1.68 4.92
N PHE A 60 3.52 2.88 5.24
CA PHE A 60 3.40 3.39 6.60
C PHE A 60 1.94 3.76 6.89
N ARG A 61 1.47 3.56 8.12
CA ARG A 61 0.16 4.02 8.57
C ARG A 61 0.31 5.16 9.58
N ILE A 62 -0.51 6.18 9.49
CA ILE A 62 -0.58 7.23 10.52
C ILE A 62 -1.24 6.67 11.79
N GLU A 63 -0.55 6.76 12.92
CA GLU A 63 -1.11 6.35 14.20
C GLU A 63 -2.28 7.25 14.61
N GLY A 64 -3.36 6.65 15.14
CA GLY A 64 -4.56 7.35 15.55
C GLY A 64 -5.58 7.52 14.42
N THR A 65 -5.24 7.14 13.18
CA THR A 65 -6.18 7.04 12.07
C THR A 65 -6.21 5.63 11.50
N ASN A 66 -7.35 5.26 10.89
CA ASN A 66 -7.54 3.96 10.25
C ASN A 66 -7.56 4.07 8.71
N THR A 67 -7.35 5.28 8.19
CA THR A 67 -7.60 5.60 6.78
C THR A 67 -6.38 6.11 6.04
N ASP A 68 -5.36 6.60 6.75
CA ASP A 68 -4.27 7.33 6.12
C ASP A 68 -3.00 6.50 6.08
N TYR A 69 -2.56 6.22 4.87
CA TYR A 69 -1.41 5.39 4.57
C TYR A 69 -0.51 6.08 3.56
N ILE A 70 0.78 5.87 3.71
CA ILE A 70 1.81 6.39 2.81
C ILE A 70 2.44 5.19 2.13
N LEU A 71 2.42 5.14 0.80
CA LEU A 71 3.17 4.17 0.03
C LEU A 71 4.48 4.77 -0.47
N THR A 72 5.54 3.98 -0.42
CA THR A 72 6.85 4.32 -1.00
C THR A 72 7.39 3.11 -1.74
N LYS A 73 8.20 3.36 -2.77
CA LYS A 73 8.97 2.29 -3.40
C LYS A 73 9.97 1.69 -2.41
N SER A 74 10.16 0.38 -2.48
CA SER A 74 11.03 -0.37 -1.57
C SER A 74 12.49 0.09 -1.68
N ASP A 75 12.94 0.47 -2.88
CA ASP A 75 14.28 1.03 -3.11
C ASP A 75 14.51 2.41 -2.48
N ASN A 76 13.42 3.11 -2.13
CA ASN A 76 13.43 4.40 -1.47
C ASN A 76 13.05 4.32 0.02
N TYR A 77 12.89 3.13 0.58
CA TYR A 77 12.32 2.93 1.93
C TYR A 77 13.10 3.66 3.02
N ASP A 78 14.42 3.46 3.09
CA ASP A 78 15.27 4.11 4.10
C ASP A 78 15.29 5.63 3.90
N ARG A 79 15.35 6.08 2.65
CA ARG A 79 15.31 7.51 2.32
C ARG A 79 13.98 8.15 2.72
N ALA A 80 12.86 7.45 2.54
CA ALA A 80 11.54 7.92 2.93
C ALA A 80 11.44 8.09 4.45
N ILE A 81 11.98 7.14 5.22
CA ILE A 81 12.07 7.23 6.69
C ILE A 81 12.84 8.49 7.09
N GLU A 82 14.06 8.68 6.55
CA GLU A 82 14.88 9.85 6.87
C GLU A 82 14.16 11.18 6.61
N VAL A 83 13.50 11.30 5.45
CA VAL A 83 12.78 12.54 5.07
C VAL A 83 11.60 12.78 5.99
N LEU A 84 10.85 11.73 6.33
CA LEU A 84 9.70 11.82 7.22
C LEU A 84 10.13 12.20 8.65
N GLU A 85 11.24 11.65 9.14
CA GLU A 85 11.82 12.03 10.44
C GLU A 85 12.27 13.50 10.43
N GLN A 86 12.95 13.95 9.36
CA GLN A 86 13.34 15.36 9.19
C GLN A 86 12.13 16.31 9.12
N ALA A 87 10.99 15.83 8.62
CA ALA A 87 9.73 16.56 8.60
C ALA A 87 8.97 16.53 9.95
N GLY A 88 9.50 15.86 10.98
CA GLY A 88 8.94 15.83 12.33
C GLY A 88 7.98 14.66 12.61
N TYR A 89 7.91 13.66 11.72
CA TYR A 89 7.23 12.40 12.01
C TYR A 89 8.11 11.51 12.88
N GLN A 90 7.48 10.65 13.68
CA GLN A 90 8.16 9.70 14.55
C GLN A 90 7.72 8.28 14.19
N PHE A 91 8.62 7.33 14.05
CA PHE A 91 8.27 5.94 13.78
C PHE A 91 8.10 5.14 15.08
N ILE A 92 7.08 4.28 15.11
CA ILE A 92 6.74 3.38 16.23
C ILE A 92 6.60 1.93 15.78
#